data_AF-X1F9G8-F1
#
_entry.id   AF-X1F9G8-F1
#
_cell.length_a   1.000
_cell.length_b   1.000
_cell.length_c   1.000
_cell.angle_alpha   90.00
_cell.angle_beta   90.00
_cell.angle_gamma   90.00
#
_symmetry.space_group_name_H-M   'P 1'
#
loop_
_entity.id
_entity.type
_entity.pdbx_description
1 polymer ?
#
loop_
_entity_poly.entity_id
_entity_poly.type
_entity_poly.pdbx_seq_one_letter_code
_entity_poly.pdbx_strand_id
1 'polypeptide(L)'
;PILDKGKELTIKENFEENVSVVNEIVDLYYKALDFANKMAESREQSEQITNITNLINKACKKRINFIKEKSIQKIGQRDYEKAINELYAAISVAKRMAIPEETNEFFIDLKNTVNKVYLAQIEEVLKEGTDKLALKNYNEAVVIFNRALEMTNKMYLTQEMEEEINKIKGLVYQAELKELVDRGDLSEEIQKYEKELEKLNKKMDYAKTIDDPNRRFQEMEQIKKSIDEVYHSEIK
;
A
#
# COMPACT_ATOMS: atom_id res chain seq x y z
N PRO A 1 -1.72 -41.68 1.24
CA PRO A 1 -2.96 -41.52 0.43
C PRO A 1 -3.43 -40.07 0.26
N ILE A 2 -3.71 -39.32 1.34
CA ILE A 2 -4.20 -37.92 1.25
C ILE A 2 -3.09 -36.98 0.77
N LEU A 3 -1.89 -37.11 1.34
CA LEU A 3 -0.71 -36.33 0.96
C LEU A 3 -0.32 -36.56 -0.51
N ASP A 4 -0.43 -37.80 -0.97
CA ASP A 4 -0.06 -38.19 -2.35
C ASP A 4 -1.01 -37.57 -3.38
N LYS A 5 -2.32 -37.52 -3.09
CA LYS A 5 -3.31 -36.82 -3.92
C LYS A 5 -2.97 -35.33 -4.09
N GLY A 6 -2.57 -34.66 -3.00
CA GLY A 6 -2.14 -33.26 -3.06
C GLY A 6 -0.88 -33.10 -3.94
N LYS A 7 0.09 -34.01 -3.81
CA LYS A 7 1.31 -34.00 -4.63
C LYS A 7 1.01 -34.23 -6.12
N GLU A 8 0.15 -35.19 -6.45
CA GLU A 8 -0.27 -35.46 -7.84
C GLU A 8 -0.91 -34.23 -8.50
N LEU A 9 -1.75 -33.50 -7.77
CA LEU A 9 -2.36 -32.27 -8.28
C LEU A 9 -1.32 -31.16 -8.52
N THR A 10 -0.26 -31.07 -7.72
CA THR A 10 0.83 -30.09 -7.93
C THR A 10 1.77 -30.40 -9.10
N ILE A 11 1.68 -31.61 -9.68
CA ILE A 11 2.45 -32.02 -10.86
C ILE A 11 1.74 -31.60 -12.16
N LYS A 12 0.43 -31.36 -12.11
CA LYS A 12 -0.32 -30.88 -13.28
C LYS A 12 0.24 -29.52 -13.73
N GLU A 13 0.45 -29.40 -15.03
CA GLU A 13 0.94 -28.17 -15.65
C GLU A 13 0.00 -27.01 -15.32
N ASN A 14 0.56 -25.85 -14.94
CA ASN A 14 -0.17 -24.61 -14.69
C ASN A 14 -1.29 -24.73 -13.63
N PHE A 15 -1.15 -25.63 -12.64
CA PHE A 15 -2.15 -25.78 -11.58
C PHE A 15 -2.37 -24.46 -10.81
N GLU A 16 -1.32 -23.65 -10.70
CA GLU A 16 -1.32 -22.32 -10.10
C GLU A 16 -2.25 -21.33 -10.80
N GLU A 17 -2.77 -21.64 -11.99
CA GLU A 17 -3.73 -20.76 -12.67
C GLU A 17 -5.16 -20.97 -12.17
N ASN A 18 -5.48 -22.17 -11.70
CA ASN A 18 -6.82 -22.56 -11.31
C ASN A 18 -7.00 -22.50 -9.79
N VAL A 19 -7.76 -21.50 -9.33
CA VAL A 19 -8.05 -21.29 -7.91
C VAL A 19 -8.68 -22.51 -7.24
N SER A 20 -9.56 -23.24 -7.93
CA SER A 20 -10.21 -24.43 -7.37
C SER A 20 -9.19 -25.55 -7.12
N VAL A 21 -8.26 -25.75 -8.05
CA VAL A 21 -7.22 -26.78 -7.93
C VAL A 21 -6.24 -26.44 -6.82
N VAL A 22 -5.79 -25.18 -6.75
CA VAL A 22 -4.93 -24.71 -5.65
C VAL A 22 -5.63 -24.87 -4.30
N ASN A 23 -6.91 -24.52 -4.21
CA ASN A 23 -7.68 -24.64 -2.98
C ASN A 23 -7.76 -26.10 -2.53
N GLU A 24 -8.04 -27.01 -3.47
CA GLU A 24 -8.08 -28.46 -3.20
C GLU A 24 -6.73 -28.99 -2.71
N ILE A 25 -5.63 -28.61 -3.36
CA ILE A 25 -4.26 -28.98 -2.95
C ILE A 25 -4.00 -28.55 -1.50
N VAL A 26 -4.27 -27.27 -1.20
CA VAL A 26 -4.02 -26.70 0.12
C VAL A 26 -4.89 -27.36 1.18
N ASP A 27 -6.16 -27.64 0.88
CA ASP A 27 -7.08 -28.34 1.80
C ASP A 27 -6.64 -29.79 2.07
N LEU A 28 -6.15 -30.50 1.05
CA LEU A 28 -5.60 -31.85 1.23
C LEU A 28 -4.37 -31.83 2.13
N TYR A 29 -3.50 -30.84 1.98
CA TYR A 29 -2.33 -30.69 2.86
C TYR A 29 -2.71 -30.28 4.28
N TYR A 30 -3.67 -29.38 4.49
CA TYR A 30 -4.17 -29.06 5.84
C TYR A 30 -4.83 -30.27 6.51
N LYS A 31 -5.57 -31.09 5.77
CA LYS A 31 -6.10 -32.36 6.30
C LYS A 31 -4.97 -33.29 6.72
N ALA A 32 -3.89 -33.41 5.92
CA ALA A 32 -2.72 -34.20 6.30
C ALA A 32 -2.02 -33.63 7.55
N LEU A 33 -1.93 -32.30 7.66
CA LEU A 33 -1.34 -31.61 8.81
C LEU A 33 -2.12 -31.88 10.11
N ASP A 34 -3.46 -31.87 10.06
CA ASP A 34 -4.32 -32.21 11.19
C ASP A 34 -4.06 -33.64 11.70
N PHE A 35 -3.88 -34.61 10.79
CA PHE A 35 -3.49 -35.97 11.19
C PHE A 35 -2.09 -36.01 11.81
N ALA A 36 -1.12 -35.29 11.25
CA ALA A 36 0.23 -35.23 11.80
C ALA A 36 0.25 -34.62 13.21
N ASN A 37 -0.54 -33.57 13.46
CA ASN A 37 -0.66 -32.95 14.79
C ASN A 37 -1.29 -33.88 15.84
N LYS A 38 -2.07 -34.89 15.43
CA LYS A 38 -2.67 -35.89 16.33
C LYS A 38 -1.74 -37.08 16.62
N MET A 39 -0.60 -37.18 15.95
CA MET A 39 0.39 -38.23 16.24
C MET A 39 1.00 -38.04 17.64
N ALA A 40 1.58 -39.11 18.19
CA ALA A 40 2.32 -39.01 19.45
C ALA A 40 3.59 -38.16 19.26
N GLU A 41 3.92 -37.37 20.29
CA GLU A 41 5.12 -36.54 20.33
C GLU A 41 6.37 -37.36 20.04
N SER A 42 6.98 -37.06 18.89
CA SER A 42 8.11 -37.81 18.36
C SER A 42 8.85 -37.00 17.32
N ARG A 43 10.08 -37.42 17.03
CA ARG A 43 10.86 -36.85 15.92
C ARG A 43 10.13 -37.01 14.59
N GLU A 44 9.51 -38.16 14.37
CA GLU A 44 8.76 -38.45 13.15
C GLU A 44 7.58 -37.49 12.97
N GLN A 45 6.82 -37.21 14.04
CA GLN A 45 5.76 -36.22 14.01
C GLN A 45 6.28 -34.84 13.57
N SER A 46 7.34 -34.35 14.19
CA SER A 46 7.92 -33.03 13.89
C SER A 46 8.41 -32.93 12.44
N GLU A 47 9.01 -34.00 11.90
CA GLU A 47 9.42 -34.07 10.50
C GLU A 47 8.22 -34.06 9.55
N GLN A 48 7.13 -34.78 9.85
CA GLN A 48 5.91 -34.76 9.05
C GLN A 48 5.23 -33.39 9.04
N ILE A 49 5.09 -32.75 10.20
CA ILE A 49 4.52 -31.40 10.34
C ILE A 49 5.31 -30.39 9.49
N THR A 50 6.65 -30.45 9.58
CA THR A 50 7.55 -29.56 8.82
C THR A 50 7.38 -29.78 7.32
N ASN A 51 7.39 -31.04 6.88
CA ASN A 51 7.25 -31.38 5.46
C ASN A 51 5.91 -30.92 4.88
N ILE A 52 4.81 -31.13 5.61
CA ILE A 52 3.46 -30.74 5.15
C ILE A 52 3.32 -29.21 5.12
N THR A 53 3.81 -28.52 6.15
CA THR A 53 3.88 -27.05 6.19
C THR A 53 4.61 -26.48 4.98
N ASN A 54 5.77 -27.06 4.64
CA ASN A 54 6.54 -26.66 3.46
C ASN A 54 5.77 -26.87 2.14
N LEU A 55 4.98 -27.94 2.03
CA LEU A 55 4.15 -28.21 0.85
C LEU A 55 3.00 -27.20 0.71
N ILE A 56 2.32 -26.86 1.81
CA ILE A 56 1.30 -25.79 1.85
C ILE A 56 1.92 -24.48 1.34
N ASN A 57 3.02 -24.08 1.97
CA ASN A 57 3.70 -22.82 1.65
C ASN A 57 4.19 -22.77 0.20
N LYS A 58 4.71 -23.88 -0.34
CA LYS A 58 5.15 -23.98 -1.73
C LYS A 58 3.99 -23.85 -2.72
N ALA A 59 2.85 -24.48 -2.46
CA ALA A 59 1.67 -24.38 -3.32
C ALA A 59 1.10 -22.96 -3.34
N CYS A 60 0.93 -22.36 -2.16
CA CYS A 60 0.49 -20.96 -2.03
C CYS A 60 1.46 -19.98 -2.72
N LYS A 61 2.77 -20.13 -2.51
CA LYS A 61 3.81 -19.29 -3.13
C LYS A 61 3.71 -19.29 -4.66
N LYS A 62 3.55 -20.46 -5.29
CA LYS A 62 3.40 -20.54 -6.74
C LYS A 62 2.19 -19.74 -7.24
N ARG A 63 1.04 -19.90 -6.58
CA ARG A 63 -0.18 -19.15 -6.93
C ARG A 63 -0.01 -17.65 -6.70
N ILE A 64 0.59 -17.23 -5.59
CA ILE A 64 0.85 -15.82 -5.29
C ILE A 64 1.72 -15.19 -6.39
N ASN A 65 2.82 -15.85 -6.77
CA ASN A 65 3.71 -15.35 -7.81
C ASN A 65 2.98 -15.18 -9.15
N PHE A 66 2.20 -16.18 -9.56
CA PHE A 66 1.41 -16.11 -10.78
C PHE A 66 0.42 -14.93 -10.79
N ILE A 67 -0.32 -14.73 -9.69
CA ILE A 67 -1.25 -13.61 -9.58
C ILE A 67 -0.50 -12.27 -9.58
N LYS A 68 0.64 -12.19 -8.86
CA LYS A 68 1.45 -10.96 -8.77
C LYS A 68 1.99 -10.55 -10.14
N GLU A 69 2.45 -11.50 -10.95
CA GLU A 69 2.87 -11.23 -12.33
C GLU A 69 1.73 -10.67 -13.19
N LYS A 70 0.53 -11.25 -13.09
CA LYS A 70 -0.67 -10.71 -13.76
C LYS A 70 -1.00 -9.30 -13.29
N SER A 71 -0.93 -9.04 -11.98
CA SER A 71 -1.13 -7.70 -11.44
C SER A 71 -0.13 -6.69 -12.01
N ILE A 72 1.15 -7.06 -12.14
CA ILE A 72 2.19 -6.18 -12.72
C ILE A 72 1.85 -5.81 -14.17
N GLN A 73 1.38 -6.77 -14.96
CA GLN A 73 0.92 -6.49 -16.33
C GLN A 73 -0.27 -5.50 -16.35
N LYS A 74 -1.20 -5.62 -15.40
CA LYS A 74 -2.35 -4.69 -15.26
C LYS A 74 -1.92 -3.29 -14.85
N ILE A 75 -0.94 -3.17 -13.95
CA ILE A 75 -0.34 -1.88 -13.59
C ILE A 75 0.27 -1.22 -14.84
N GLY A 76 1.02 -1.98 -15.66
CA GLY A 76 1.59 -1.47 -16.92
C GLY A 76 0.53 -1.03 -17.94
N GLN A 77 -0.67 -1.59 -17.88
CA GLN A 77 -1.84 -1.21 -18.69
C GLN A 77 -2.65 -0.05 -18.08
N ARG A 78 -2.23 0.48 -16.91
CA ARG A 78 -2.98 1.44 -16.09
C ARG A 78 -4.37 0.95 -15.65
N ASP A 79 -4.57 -0.36 -15.63
CA ASP A 79 -5.79 -1.01 -15.15
C ASP A 79 -5.66 -1.25 -13.63
N TYR A 80 -5.60 -0.15 -12.87
CA TYR A 80 -5.29 -0.15 -11.44
C TYR A 80 -6.29 -0.95 -10.62
N GLU A 81 -7.59 -0.84 -10.94
CA GLU A 81 -8.65 -1.56 -10.23
C GLU A 81 -8.46 -3.09 -10.36
N LYS A 82 -8.21 -3.59 -11.58
CA LYS A 82 -7.94 -5.03 -11.75
C LYS A 82 -6.64 -5.45 -11.10
N ALA A 83 -5.59 -4.63 -11.16
CA ALA A 83 -4.35 -4.92 -10.45
C ALA A 83 -4.58 -5.08 -8.94
N ILE A 84 -5.32 -4.16 -8.32
CA ILE A 84 -5.65 -4.20 -6.89
C ILE A 84 -6.48 -5.45 -6.55
N ASN A 85 -7.48 -5.79 -7.38
CA ASN A 85 -8.29 -6.99 -7.18
C ASN A 85 -7.47 -8.28 -7.23
N GLU A 86 -6.54 -8.39 -8.18
CA GLU A 86 -5.59 -9.51 -8.26
C GLU A 86 -4.70 -9.56 -7.00
N LEU A 87 -4.17 -8.42 -6.54
CA LEU A 87 -3.36 -8.38 -5.31
C LEU A 87 -4.15 -8.81 -4.08
N TYR A 88 -5.42 -8.41 -3.93
CA TYR A 88 -6.26 -8.90 -2.83
C TYR A 88 -6.57 -10.40 -2.93
N ALA A 89 -6.68 -10.95 -4.14
CA ALA A 89 -6.76 -12.38 -4.34
C ALA A 89 -5.47 -13.08 -3.90
N ALA A 90 -4.30 -12.53 -4.23
CA ALA A 90 -3.00 -13.05 -3.76
C ALA A 90 -2.86 -12.97 -2.24
N ILE A 91 -3.32 -11.88 -1.62
CA ILE A 91 -3.35 -11.72 -0.15
C ILE A 91 -4.20 -12.82 0.48
N SER A 92 -5.36 -13.12 -0.09
CA SER A 92 -6.22 -14.21 0.39
C SER A 92 -5.53 -15.58 0.32
N VAL A 93 -4.68 -15.81 -0.69
CA VAL A 93 -3.84 -17.02 -0.78
C VAL A 93 -2.71 -17.01 0.26
N ALA A 94 -2.08 -15.85 0.49
CA ALA A 94 -1.03 -15.72 1.51
C ALA A 94 -1.54 -16.02 2.93
N LYS A 95 -2.79 -15.65 3.24
CA LYS A 95 -3.45 -16.02 4.52
C LYS A 95 -3.66 -17.52 4.72
N ARG A 96 -3.61 -18.31 3.65
CA ARG A 96 -3.69 -19.78 3.69
C ARG A 96 -2.32 -20.45 3.75
N MET A 97 -1.24 -19.68 3.90
CA MET A 97 0.06 -20.25 4.20
C MET A 97 0.09 -20.74 5.64
N ALA A 98 0.88 -21.77 5.91
CA ALA A 98 1.18 -22.23 7.25
C ALA A 98 2.33 -21.38 7.85
N ILE A 99 2.14 -20.05 7.82
CA ILE A 99 3.03 -19.02 8.36
C ILE A 99 2.13 -17.91 8.94
N PRO A 100 2.33 -17.45 10.19
CA PRO A 100 1.57 -16.34 10.75
C PRO A 100 1.62 -15.07 9.89
N GLU A 101 0.53 -14.32 9.81
CA GLU A 101 0.42 -13.13 8.94
C GLU A 101 1.51 -12.09 9.26
N GLU A 102 1.88 -11.95 10.54
CA GLU A 102 2.83 -10.97 11.04
C GLU A 102 4.28 -11.25 10.60
N THR A 103 4.60 -12.51 10.32
CA THR A 103 5.94 -12.95 9.89
C THR A 103 5.96 -13.47 8.45
N ASN A 104 4.82 -13.46 7.77
CA ASN A 104 4.72 -13.89 6.39
C ASN A 104 5.18 -12.76 5.44
N GLU A 105 6.43 -12.87 4.97
CA GLU A 105 7.03 -11.92 4.03
C GLU A 105 6.20 -11.70 2.76
N PHE A 106 5.52 -12.73 2.24
CA PHE A 106 4.65 -12.59 1.07
C PHE A 106 3.43 -11.72 1.37
N PHE A 107 2.84 -11.88 2.55
CA PHE A 107 1.70 -11.08 2.98
C PHE A 107 2.08 -9.59 3.10
N ILE A 108 3.23 -9.31 3.72
CA ILE A 108 3.78 -7.95 3.88
C ILE A 108 4.10 -7.33 2.51
N ASP A 109 4.82 -8.06 1.65
CA ASP A 109 5.19 -7.62 0.30
C ASP A 109 3.95 -7.32 -0.58
N LEU A 110 2.89 -8.14 -0.49
CA LEU A 110 1.65 -7.89 -1.20
C LEU A 110 0.94 -6.62 -0.72
N LYS A 111 0.88 -6.38 0.60
CA LYS A 111 0.33 -5.12 1.16
C LYS A 111 1.10 -3.90 0.66
N ASN A 112 2.43 -3.99 0.67
CA ASN A 112 3.29 -2.92 0.14
C ASN A 112 3.06 -2.72 -1.37
N THR A 113 2.85 -3.80 -2.12
CA THR A 113 2.54 -3.72 -3.55
C THR A 113 1.20 -3.03 -3.78
N VAL A 114 0.14 -3.35 -3.00
CA VAL A 114 -1.16 -2.66 -3.05
C VAL A 114 -1.00 -1.15 -2.86
N ASN A 115 -0.23 -0.73 -1.85
CA ASN A 115 0.04 0.69 -1.61
C ASN A 115 0.72 1.35 -2.82
N LYS A 116 1.73 0.70 -3.42
CA LYS A 116 2.39 1.21 -4.62
C LYS A 116 1.43 1.41 -5.79
N VAL A 117 0.44 0.52 -5.96
CA VAL A 117 -0.59 0.69 -7.00
C VAL A 117 -1.46 1.91 -6.72
N TYR A 118 -1.91 2.08 -5.47
CA TYR A 118 -2.69 3.27 -5.08
C TYR A 118 -1.88 4.55 -5.24
N LEU A 119 -0.60 4.58 -4.85
CA LEU A 119 0.27 5.74 -5.01
C LEU A 119 0.43 6.13 -6.49
N ALA A 120 0.63 5.15 -7.37
CA ALA A 120 0.69 5.41 -8.81
C ALA A 120 -0.63 6.00 -9.34
N GLN A 121 -1.77 5.48 -8.88
CA GLN A 121 -3.08 6.01 -9.27
C GLN A 121 -3.32 7.43 -8.69
N ILE A 122 -2.91 7.67 -7.45
CA ILE A 122 -2.97 8.99 -6.80
C ILE A 122 -2.13 10.00 -7.57
N GLU A 123 -0.92 9.64 -7.98
CA GLU A 123 -0.03 10.53 -8.74
C GLU A 123 -0.69 11.04 -10.03
N GLU A 124 -1.41 10.17 -10.77
CA GLU A 124 -2.17 10.58 -11.95
C GLU A 124 -3.29 11.58 -11.61
N VAL A 125 -4.01 11.34 -10.50
CA VAL A 125 -5.07 12.23 -10.02
C VAL A 125 -4.49 13.58 -9.56
N LEU A 126 -3.35 13.59 -8.88
CA LEU A 126 -2.69 14.83 -8.46
C LEU A 126 -2.20 15.66 -9.63
N LYS A 127 -1.76 15.00 -10.70
CA LYS A 127 -1.42 15.70 -11.95
C LYS A 127 -2.65 16.41 -12.53
N GLU A 128 -3.79 15.72 -12.61
CA GLU A 128 -5.05 16.33 -13.06
C GLU A 128 -5.44 17.56 -12.22
N GLY A 129 -5.34 17.45 -10.89
CA GLY A 129 -5.64 18.55 -9.97
C GLY A 129 -4.66 19.72 -10.13
N THR A 130 -3.37 19.42 -10.34
CA THR A 130 -2.33 20.44 -10.58
C THR A 130 -2.56 21.17 -11.91
N ASP A 131 -3.00 20.48 -12.95
CA ASP A 131 -3.36 21.09 -14.23
C ASP A 131 -4.56 22.05 -14.06
N LYS A 132 -5.58 21.67 -13.26
CA LYS A 132 -6.70 22.58 -12.92
C LYS A 132 -6.25 23.79 -12.11
N LEU A 133 -5.34 23.59 -11.16
CA LEU A 133 -4.75 24.67 -10.36
C LEU A 133 -4.03 25.69 -11.26
N ALA A 134 -3.25 25.21 -12.23
CA ALA A 134 -2.52 26.06 -13.18
C ALA A 134 -3.45 26.88 -14.09
N LEU A 135 -4.63 26.33 -14.40
CA LEU A 135 -5.69 26.99 -15.17
C LEU A 135 -6.57 27.93 -14.31
N LYS A 136 -6.23 28.12 -13.03
CA LYS A 136 -7.02 28.89 -12.06
C LYS A 136 -8.42 28.31 -11.77
N ASN A 137 -8.64 27.04 -12.11
CA ASN A 137 -9.87 26.31 -11.78
C ASN A 137 -9.76 25.74 -10.35
N TYR A 138 -9.69 26.61 -9.35
CA TYR A 138 -9.36 26.23 -7.97
C TYR A 138 -10.36 25.24 -7.35
N ASN A 139 -11.67 25.48 -7.51
CA ASN A 139 -12.70 24.57 -6.99
C ASN A 139 -12.58 23.15 -7.58
N GLU A 140 -12.34 23.05 -8.89
CA GLU A 140 -12.14 21.73 -9.52
C GLU A 140 -10.86 21.06 -9.01
N ALA A 141 -9.78 21.82 -8.81
CA ALA A 141 -8.54 21.31 -8.24
C ALA A 141 -8.76 20.74 -6.82
N VAL A 142 -9.46 21.47 -5.95
CA VAL A 142 -9.83 21.03 -4.59
C VAL A 142 -10.61 19.71 -4.62
N VAL A 143 -11.62 19.62 -5.50
CA VAL A 143 -12.42 18.38 -5.66
C VAL A 143 -11.53 17.21 -6.07
N ILE A 144 -10.62 17.41 -7.02
CA ILE A 144 -9.71 16.37 -7.50
C ILE A 144 -8.71 15.94 -6.42
N PHE A 145 -8.13 16.88 -5.67
CA PHE A 145 -7.23 16.57 -4.57
C PHE A 145 -7.95 15.84 -3.42
N ASN A 146 -9.18 16.20 -3.10
CA ASN A 146 -9.98 15.46 -2.13
C ASN A 146 -10.31 14.03 -2.60
N ARG A 147 -10.55 13.82 -3.90
CA ARG A 147 -10.66 12.47 -4.48
C ARG A 147 -9.38 11.67 -4.29
N ALA A 148 -8.20 12.28 -4.46
CA ALA A 148 -6.92 11.62 -4.17
C ALA A 148 -6.81 11.26 -2.68
N LEU A 149 -7.26 12.15 -1.79
CA LEU A 149 -7.27 11.88 -0.35
C LEU A 149 -8.16 10.69 0.00
N GLU A 150 -9.35 10.57 -0.59
CA GLU A 150 -10.24 9.42 -0.40
C GLU A 150 -9.60 8.09 -0.81
N MET A 151 -8.74 8.09 -1.83
CA MET A 151 -8.03 6.89 -2.26
C MET A 151 -7.03 6.41 -1.21
N THR A 152 -6.40 7.33 -0.45
CA THR A 152 -5.48 6.97 0.64
C THR A 152 -6.17 6.13 1.72
N ASN A 153 -7.47 6.31 1.95
CA ASN A 153 -8.24 5.52 2.93
C ASN A 153 -8.29 4.01 2.61
N LYS A 154 -8.00 3.63 1.37
CA LYS A 154 -7.97 2.22 0.92
C LYS A 154 -6.58 1.60 1.02
N MET A 155 -5.56 2.39 1.35
CA MET A 155 -4.19 1.93 1.53
C MET A 155 -4.01 1.30 2.91
N TYR A 156 -2.99 0.45 3.03
CA TYR A 156 -2.51 0.01 4.32
C TYR A 156 -1.68 1.11 4.99
N LEU A 157 -1.84 1.27 6.30
CA LEU A 157 -1.11 2.28 7.07
C LEU A 157 0.40 2.07 6.97
N THR A 158 1.09 3.06 6.40
CA THR A 158 2.55 3.13 6.29
C THR A 158 2.99 4.59 6.41
N GLN A 159 4.26 4.82 6.73
CA GLN A 159 4.84 6.17 6.71
C GLN A 159 4.67 6.84 5.33
N GLU A 160 4.83 6.07 4.24
CA GLU A 160 4.63 6.56 2.86
C GLU A 160 3.20 7.04 2.60
N MET A 161 2.18 6.35 3.15
CA MET A 161 0.79 6.79 3.10
C MET A 161 0.59 8.12 3.83
N GLU A 162 1.18 8.27 5.02
CA GLU A 162 1.08 9.52 5.81
C GLU A 162 1.75 10.70 5.10
N GLU A 163 2.92 10.46 4.49
CA GLU A 163 3.63 11.46 3.69
C GLU A 163 2.79 11.90 2.48
N GLU A 164 2.15 10.96 1.79
CA GLU A 164 1.28 11.28 0.66
C GLU A 164 0.02 12.04 1.13
N ILE A 165 -0.61 11.66 2.23
CA ILE A 165 -1.75 12.40 2.82
C ILE A 165 -1.37 13.86 3.09
N ASN A 166 -0.22 14.10 3.71
CA ASN A 166 0.24 15.45 4.04
C ASN A 166 0.49 16.28 2.78
N LYS A 167 1.10 15.67 1.75
CA LYS A 167 1.28 16.30 0.44
C LYS A 167 -0.06 16.69 -0.19
N ILE A 168 -1.04 15.78 -0.20
CA ILE A 168 -2.38 16.04 -0.76
C ILE A 168 -3.08 17.17 0.00
N LYS A 169 -3.05 17.16 1.34
CA LYS A 169 -3.61 18.24 2.17
C LYS A 169 -2.96 19.59 1.86
N GLY A 170 -1.64 19.61 1.67
CA GLY A 170 -0.93 20.83 1.26
C GLY A 170 -1.40 21.36 -0.10
N LEU A 171 -1.71 20.47 -1.06
CA LEU A 171 -2.24 20.85 -2.36
C LEU A 171 -3.69 21.38 -2.29
N VAL A 172 -4.54 20.77 -1.45
CA VAL A 172 -5.90 21.28 -1.16
C VAL A 172 -5.81 22.71 -0.62
N TYR A 173 -5.02 22.90 0.44
CA TYR A 173 -4.83 24.21 1.05
C TYR A 173 -4.30 25.25 0.05
N GLN A 174 -3.30 24.86 -0.76
CA GLN A 174 -2.76 25.75 -1.80
C GLN A 174 -3.84 26.19 -2.79
N ALA A 175 -4.77 25.31 -3.17
CA ALA A 175 -5.85 25.62 -4.09
C ALA A 175 -6.88 26.58 -3.47
N GLU A 176 -7.31 26.31 -2.24
CA GLU A 176 -8.24 27.17 -1.49
C GLU A 176 -7.65 28.57 -1.28
N LEU A 177 -6.36 28.64 -0.93
CA LEU A 177 -5.68 29.91 -0.71
C LEU A 177 -5.57 30.74 -1.99
N LYS A 178 -5.15 30.14 -3.10
CA LYS A 178 -5.07 30.83 -4.39
C LYS A 178 -6.44 31.35 -4.86
N GLU A 179 -7.51 30.64 -4.53
CA GLU A 179 -8.87 31.12 -4.78
C GLU A 179 -9.18 32.40 -4.01
N LEU A 180 -8.85 32.45 -2.71
CA LEU A 180 -9.01 33.64 -1.88
C LEU A 180 -8.16 34.81 -2.41
N VAL A 181 -6.93 34.54 -2.91
CA VAL A 181 -6.05 35.58 -3.49
C VAL A 181 -6.68 36.17 -4.73
N ASP A 182 -7.13 35.32 -5.65
CA ASP A 182 -7.69 35.77 -6.92
C ASP A 182 -9.04 36.49 -6.72
N ARG A 183 -9.78 36.20 -5.65
CA ARG A 183 -10.99 36.95 -5.27
C ARG A 183 -10.70 38.30 -4.61
N GLY A 184 -9.44 38.56 -4.22
CA GLY A 184 -9.04 39.77 -3.52
C GLY A 184 -9.42 39.79 -2.04
N ASP A 185 -9.69 38.63 -1.45
CA ASP A 185 -10.19 38.48 -0.07
C ASP A 185 -9.04 38.39 0.97
N LEU A 186 -7.79 38.71 0.58
CA LEU A 186 -6.60 38.42 1.40
C LEU A 186 -5.87 39.66 1.96
N SER A 187 -5.71 39.67 3.30
CA SER A 187 -4.93 40.65 4.07
C SER A 187 -3.42 40.34 4.02
N GLU A 188 -2.57 41.33 4.32
CA GLU A 188 -1.09 41.23 4.34
C GLU A 188 -0.54 40.11 5.25
N GLU A 189 -1.32 39.66 6.23
CA GLU A 189 -0.93 38.66 7.21
C GLU A 189 -0.86 37.26 6.58
N ILE A 190 -1.78 36.96 5.65
CA ILE A 190 -1.82 35.66 4.98
C ILE A 190 -0.72 35.54 3.91
N GLN A 191 -0.30 36.65 3.30
CA GLN A 191 0.89 36.70 2.44
C GLN A 191 2.20 36.38 3.19
N LYS A 192 2.23 36.62 4.51
CA LYS A 192 3.37 36.29 5.36
C LYS A 192 3.39 34.80 5.68
N TYR A 193 2.22 34.22 5.94
CA TYR A 193 2.05 32.77 6.11
C TYR A 193 2.37 31.99 4.84
N GLU A 194 2.00 32.50 3.66
CA GLU A 194 2.40 31.93 2.35
C GLU A 194 3.90 31.74 2.24
N LYS A 195 4.68 32.79 2.55
CA LYS A 195 6.14 32.73 2.49
C LYS A 195 6.73 31.79 3.54
N GLU A 196 6.07 31.66 4.68
CA GLU A 196 6.51 30.79 5.76
C GLU A 196 6.26 29.32 5.42
N LEU A 197 5.07 28.98 4.93
CA LEU A 197 4.74 27.64 4.42
C LEU A 197 5.58 27.25 3.21
N GLU A 198 5.82 28.16 2.26
CA GLU A 198 6.69 27.87 1.12
C GLU A 198 8.13 27.58 1.57
N LYS A 199 8.65 28.32 2.56
CA LYS A 199 9.96 28.04 3.17
C LYS A 199 9.98 26.69 3.88
N LEU A 200 8.93 26.37 4.64
CA LEU A 200 8.83 25.10 5.37
C LEU A 200 8.72 23.92 4.41
N ASN A 201 7.97 24.05 3.32
CA ASN A 201 7.88 23.04 2.26
C ASN A 201 9.22 22.83 1.55
N LYS A 202 9.95 23.90 1.21
CA LYS A 202 11.31 23.78 0.67
C LYS A 202 12.28 23.12 1.65
N LYS A 203 12.15 23.41 2.94
CA LYS A 203 12.92 22.72 3.99
C LYS A 203 12.54 21.24 4.09
N MET A 204 11.27 20.90 3.92
CA MET A 204 10.80 19.50 3.91
C MET A 204 11.42 18.74 2.74
N ASP A 205 11.44 19.34 1.55
CA ASP A 205 12.06 18.74 0.36
C ASP A 205 13.57 18.56 0.54
N TYR A 206 14.25 19.52 1.17
CA TYR A 206 15.65 19.35 1.55
C TYR A 206 15.85 18.25 2.59
N ALA A 207 15.01 18.20 3.63
CA ALA A 207 15.11 17.19 4.68
C ALA A 207 14.98 15.76 4.13
N LYS A 208 14.13 15.56 3.11
CA LYS A 208 14.00 14.28 2.39
C LYS A 208 15.30 13.82 1.70
N THR A 209 16.20 14.75 1.37
CA THR A 209 17.51 14.45 0.76
C THR A 209 18.60 14.11 1.77
N ILE A 210 18.31 14.12 3.07
CA ILE A 210 19.27 13.77 4.13
C ILE A 210 19.50 12.23 4.14
N ASP A 211 20.76 11.84 4.04
CA ASP A 211 21.19 10.42 4.02
C ASP A 211 20.99 9.71 5.37
N ASP A 212 21.24 10.40 6.48
CA ASP A 212 21.08 9.84 7.83
C ASP A 212 19.59 9.68 8.18
N PRO A 213 19.08 8.45 8.39
CA PRO A 213 17.65 8.21 8.59
C PRO A 213 17.09 8.82 9.87
N ASN A 214 17.86 8.83 10.96
CA ASN A 214 17.42 9.35 12.25
C ASN A 214 17.36 10.88 12.23
N ARG A 215 18.38 11.50 11.62
CA ARG A 215 18.43 12.94 11.43
C ARG A 215 17.36 13.43 10.47
N ARG A 216 17.14 12.71 9.35
CA ARG A 216 16.03 12.99 8.42
C ARG A 216 14.69 12.98 9.13
N PHE A 217 14.41 11.94 9.92
CA PHE A 217 13.17 11.83 10.67
C PHE A 217 12.98 13.01 11.64
N GLN A 218 14.01 13.35 12.42
CA GLN A 218 13.95 14.46 13.38
C GLN A 218 13.70 15.82 12.71
N GLU A 219 14.41 16.10 11.61
CA GLU A 219 14.25 17.35 10.85
C GLU A 219 12.84 17.44 10.23
N MET A 220 12.36 16.34 9.65
CA MET A 220 11.00 16.28 9.08
C MET A 220 9.93 16.47 10.15
N GLU A 221 10.05 15.82 11.32
CA GLU A 221 9.10 15.98 12.44
C GLU A 221 9.06 17.42 12.95
N GLN A 222 10.20 18.09 13.06
CA GLN A 222 10.25 19.51 13.44
C GLN A 222 9.57 20.40 12.41
N ILE A 223 9.83 20.16 11.12
CA ILE A 223 9.21 20.95 10.04
C ILE A 223 7.69 20.71 10.02
N LYS A 224 7.23 19.47 10.21
CA LYS A 224 5.79 19.16 10.33
C LYS A 224 5.16 19.94 11.48
N LYS A 225 5.80 19.93 12.66
CA LYS A 225 5.31 20.68 13.81
C LYS A 225 5.24 22.19 13.54
N SER A 226 6.23 22.76 12.85
CA SER A 226 6.20 24.17 12.46
C SER A 226 5.11 24.48 11.44
N ILE A 227 4.82 23.56 10.51
CA ILE A 227 3.69 23.68 9.59
C ILE A 227 2.37 23.64 10.37
N ASP A 228 2.23 22.70 11.30
CA ASP A 228 1.05 22.59 12.17
C ASP A 228 0.85 23.83 13.05
N GLU A 229 1.93 24.44 13.54
CA GLU A 229 1.90 25.69 14.31
C GLU A 229 1.45 26.88 13.47
N VAL A 230 1.90 26.98 12.21
CA VAL A 230 1.41 28.00 11.28
C VAL A 230 -0.10 27.84 11.06
N TYR A 231 -0.58 26.61 10.84
CA TYR A 231 -2.01 26.35 10.71
C TYR A 231 -2.80 26.57 12.02
N HIS A 232 -2.25 26.21 13.18
CA HIS A 232 -2.91 26.43 14.47
C HIS A 232 -3.05 27.91 14.82
N SER A 233 -2.12 28.75 14.36
CA SER A 233 -2.19 30.19 14.58
C SER A 233 -3.38 30.86 13.86
N GLU A 234 -3.99 30.20 12.87
CA GLU A 234 -5.18 30.68 12.16
C GLU A 234 -6.51 30.21 12.78
N ILE A 235 -6.50 29.26 13.71
CA ILE A 235 -7.73 28.76 14.37
C ILE A 235 -8.13 29.62 15.59
N LYS A 236 -7.25 30.51 16.06
CA LYS A 236 -7.50 31.42 17.20
C LYS A 236 -8.02 32.79 16.75
#